data_AF-A0A519T4K0-F1
#
_entry.id   AF-A0A519T4K0-F1
#
_cell.length_a   1.000
_cell.length_b   1.000
_cell.length_c   1.000
_cell.angle_alpha   90.00
_cell.angle_beta   90.00
_cell.angle_gamma   90.00
#
_symmetry.space_group_name_H-M   'P 1'
#
loop_
_entity.id
_entity.type
_entity.pdbx_description
1 polymer ?
#
loop_
_entity_poly.entity_id
_entity_poly.type
_entity_poly.pdbx_seq_one_letter_code
_entity_poly.pdbx_strand_id
1 'polypeptide(L)'
;MPNIWKRAFNRLDQQLALAHLALVPERPALLIFMFHVLFEDKRDMERQLVDPQQHITTQIFAEFIAYYQGRGYVFVTPDNVLRGLDPAGKFVLITFDDGYADNYVHAKPILEKYNCP
;
A
#
# COMPACT_ATOMS: atom_id res chain seq x y z
N MET A 1 -30.87 0.58 -5.48
CA MET A 1 -30.28 -0.68 -5.95
C MET A 1 -29.19 -0.36 -6.97
N PRO A 2 -27.96 -0.89 -6.89
CA PRO A 2 -26.93 -0.58 -7.88
C PRO A 2 -27.35 -1.12 -9.25
N ASN A 3 -27.32 -0.25 -10.27
CA ASN A 3 -27.68 -0.56 -11.64
C ASN A 3 -26.89 -1.80 -12.14
N ILE A 4 -27.60 -2.82 -12.63
CA ILE A 4 -27.00 -4.08 -13.10
C ILE A 4 -25.96 -3.83 -14.20
N TRP A 5 -26.21 -2.83 -15.06
CA TRP A 5 -25.28 -2.38 -16.10
C TRP A 5 -24.00 -1.79 -15.52
N LYS A 6 -24.10 -1.01 -14.44
CA LYS A 6 -22.93 -0.46 -13.74
C LYS A 6 -22.08 -1.58 -13.15
N ARG A 7 -22.70 -2.60 -12.54
CA ARG A 7 -21.97 -3.76 -12.00
C ARG A 7 -21.28 -4.57 -13.09
N ALA A 8 -21.97 -4.80 -14.21
CA ALA A 8 -21.39 -5.52 -15.35
C ALA A 8 -20.20 -4.75 -15.94
N PHE A 9 -20.35 -3.43 -16.15
CA PHE A 9 -19.29 -2.58 -16.64
C PHE A 9 -18.07 -2.56 -15.71
N ASN A 10 -18.28 -2.34 -14.41
CA ASN A 10 -17.18 -2.34 -13.43
C ASN A 10 -16.44 -3.70 -13.38
N ARG A 11 -17.15 -4.82 -13.54
CA ARG A 11 -16.50 -6.14 -13.61
C ARG A 11 -15.66 -6.28 -14.87
N LEU A 12 -16.17 -5.85 -16.02
CA LEU A 12 -15.41 -5.89 -17.27
C LEU A 12 -14.15 -5.02 -17.17
N ASP A 13 -14.28 -3.79 -16.69
CA ASP A 13 -13.17 -2.86 -16.47
C ASP A 13 -12.11 -3.47 -15.54
N GLN A 14 -12.53 -4.05 -14.41
CA GLN A 14 -11.62 -4.72 -13.49
C GLN A 14 -10.87 -5.90 -14.16
N GLN A 15 -11.57 -6.73 -14.95
CA GLN A 15 -10.93 -7.86 -15.63
C GLN A 15 -9.93 -7.38 -16.70
N LEU A 16 -10.27 -6.33 -17.44
CA LEU A 16 -9.36 -5.71 -18.42
C LEU A 16 -8.12 -5.12 -17.74
N ALA A 17 -8.28 -4.44 -16.61
CA ALA A 17 -7.17 -3.89 -15.83
C ALA A 17 -6.25 -5.01 -15.30
N LEU A 18 -6.81 -6.08 -14.75
CA LEU A 18 -6.05 -7.23 -14.26
C LEU A 18 -5.30 -7.94 -15.40
N ALA A 19 -5.94 -8.12 -16.55
CA ALA A 19 -5.30 -8.70 -17.74
C ALA A 19 -4.14 -7.82 -18.24
N HIS A 20 -4.33 -6.50 -18.28
CA HIS A 20 -3.28 -5.55 -18.62
C HIS A 20 -2.09 -5.63 -17.64
N LEU A 21 -2.35 -5.65 -16.32
CA LEU A 21 -1.30 -5.77 -15.30
C LEU A 21 -0.54 -7.11 -15.33
N ALA A 22 -1.16 -8.16 -15.88
CA ALA A 22 -0.52 -9.45 -16.10
C ALA A 22 0.37 -9.47 -17.35
N LEU A 23 0.03 -8.69 -18.38
CA LEU A 23 0.72 -8.69 -19.68
C LEU A 23 1.74 -7.58 -19.84
N VAL A 24 1.50 -6.42 -19.22
CA VAL A 24 2.33 -5.23 -19.36
C VAL A 24 3.20 -5.08 -18.11
N PRO A 25 4.53 -5.14 -18.25
CA PRO A 25 5.44 -5.01 -17.12
C PRO A 25 5.34 -3.59 -16.53
N GLU A 26 5.36 -3.52 -15.20
CA GLU A 26 5.42 -2.25 -14.49
C GLU A 26 6.78 -1.58 -14.74
N ARG A 27 6.75 -0.29 -15.05
CA ARG A 27 7.96 0.50 -15.30
C ARG A 27 8.82 0.65 -14.03
N PRO A 28 10.15 0.72 -14.16
CA PRO A 28 11.03 1.19 -13.09
C PRO A 28 10.57 2.53 -12.53
N ALA A 29 10.48 2.63 -11.21
CA ALA A 29 10.01 3.82 -10.50
C ALA A 29 10.32 3.72 -9.00
N LEU A 30 10.45 4.88 -8.36
CA LEU A 30 10.27 5.04 -6.92
C LEU A 30 8.80 5.41 -6.66
N LEU A 31 8.09 4.56 -5.92
CA LEU A 31 6.75 4.84 -5.42
C LEU A 31 6.85 5.25 -3.95
N ILE A 32 6.16 6.32 -3.57
CA ILE A 32 6.14 6.82 -2.19
C ILE A 32 4.71 6.69 -1.67
N PHE A 33 4.53 5.93 -0.58
CA PHE A 33 3.24 5.74 0.07
C PHE A 33 3.29 6.34 1.46
N MET A 34 2.35 7.26 1.71
CA MET A 34 2.21 7.95 2.97
C MET A 34 1.01 7.40 3.72
N PHE A 35 1.23 6.98 4.96
CA PHE A 35 0.21 6.49 5.87
C PHE A 35 0.10 7.44 7.08
N HIS A 36 -1.07 7.47 7.72
CA HIS A 36 -1.28 8.24 8.96
C HIS A 36 -1.49 7.30 10.14
N VAL A 37 -2.56 6.51 10.13
CA VAL A 37 -2.91 5.56 11.18
C VAL A 37 -3.26 4.21 10.56
N LEU A 38 -2.81 3.12 11.21
CA LEU A 38 -3.26 1.76 10.91
C LEU A 38 -4.23 1.27 11.97
N PHE A 39 -5.34 0.67 11.54
CA PHE A 39 -6.37 0.13 12.41
C PHE A 39 -6.29 -1.40 12.49
N GLU A 40 -6.54 -2.00 13.66
CA GLU A 40 -6.60 -3.46 13.77
C GLU A 40 -7.80 -4.04 13.02
N ASP A 41 -8.97 -3.43 13.18
CA ASP A 41 -10.18 -3.89 12.52
C ASP A 41 -11.07 -2.75 12.00
N LYS A 42 -12.06 -3.11 11.19
CA LYS A 42 -13.01 -2.18 10.57
C LYS A 42 -13.92 -1.46 11.59
N ARG A 43 -14.10 -2.02 12.79
CA ARG A 43 -14.94 -1.44 13.83
C ARG A 43 -14.22 -0.28 14.51
N ASP A 44 -12.90 -0.35 14.62
CA ASP A 44 -12.09 0.76 15.11
C ASP A 44 -12.03 1.92 14.09
N MET A 45 -12.08 1.61 12.78
CA MET A 45 -12.24 2.62 11.73
C MET A 45 -13.57 3.39 11.83
N GLU A 46 -14.65 2.74 12.30
CA GLU A 46 -15.98 3.35 12.41
C GLU A 46 -16.11 4.36 13.55
N ARG A 47 -15.09 4.47 14.43
CA ARG A 47 -15.09 5.42 15.57
C ARG A 47 -14.81 6.88 15.17
N GLN A 48 -14.62 7.17 13.88
CA GLN A 48 -14.45 8.53 13.31
C GLN A 48 -13.35 9.38 13.98
N LEU A 49 -12.29 8.76 14.50
CA LEU A 49 -11.18 9.47 15.13
C LEU A 49 -10.19 10.08 14.11
N VAL A 50 -10.35 9.74 12.82
CA VAL A 50 -9.46 10.17 11.73
C VAL A 50 -10.27 10.33 10.44
N ASP A 51 -9.74 11.05 9.44
CA ASP A 51 -10.43 11.23 8.15
C ASP A 51 -10.71 9.87 7.48
N PRO A 52 -11.94 9.60 6.99
CA PRO A 52 -12.28 8.33 6.36
C PRO A 52 -11.40 7.90 5.20
N GLN A 53 -10.71 8.84 4.54
CA GLN A 53 -9.77 8.56 3.46
C GLN A 53 -8.43 7.98 3.95
N GLN A 54 -8.15 8.04 5.26
CA GLN A 54 -6.92 7.57 5.88
C GLN A 54 -7.04 6.16 6.48
N HIS A 55 -8.18 5.49 6.23
CA HIS A 55 -8.49 4.20 6.83
C HIS A 55 -7.77 3.03 6.16
N ILE A 56 -6.63 2.62 6.72
CA ILE A 56 -5.92 1.40 6.34
C ILE A 56 -5.90 0.43 7.51
N THR A 57 -6.31 -0.82 7.28
CA THR A 57 -6.18 -1.86 8.31
C THR A 57 -4.79 -2.50 8.27
N THR A 58 -4.37 -3.06 9.40
CA THR A 58 -3.17 -3.91 9.50
C THR A 58 -3.14 -5.02 8.45
N GLN A 59 -4.30 -5.65 8.19
CA GLN A 59 -4.41 -6.66 7.14
C GLN A 59 -4.11 -6.09 5.75
N ILE A 60 -4.74 -4.96 5.38
CA ILE A 60 -4.52 -4.33 4.07
C ILE A 60 -3.06 -3.89 3.94
N PHE A 61 -2.46 -3.37 5.02
CA PHE A 61 -1.07 -2.98 5.03
C PHE A 61 -0.11 -4.17 4.82
N ALA A 62 -0.38 -5.31 5.45
CA ALA A 62 0.39 -6.53 5.22
C ALA A 62 0.24 -7.06 3.78
N GLU A 63 -0.97 -7.04 3.23
CA GLU A 63 -1.22 -7.40 1.82
C GLU A 63 -0.50 -6.46 0.86
N PHE A 64 -0.45 -5.16 1.17
CA PHE A 64 0.30 -4.15 0.43
C PHE A 64 1.80 -4.47 0.37
N ILE A 65 2.45 -4.74 1.50
CA ILE A 65 3.89 -5.08 1.52
C ILE A 65 4.14 -6.37 0.74
N ALA A 66 3.34 -7.41 0.99
CA ALA A 66 3.46 -8.69 0.31
C ALA A 66 3.31 -8.56 -1.21
N TYR A 67 2.37 -7.73 -1.67
CA TYR A 67 2.14 -7.47 -3.09
C TYR A 67 3.39 -6.86 -3.74
N TYR A 68 3.92 -5.77 -3.19
CA TYR A 68 5.06 -5.07 -3.79
C TYR A 68 6.34 -5.93 -3.76
N GLN A 69 6.61 -6.63 -2.66
CA GLN A 69 7.73 -7.60 -2.61
C GLN A 69 7.55 -8.72 -3.64
N GLY A 70 6.35 -9.30 -3.76
CA GLY A 70 6.03 -10.33 -4.75
C GLY A 70 6.17 -9.86 -6.21
N ARG A 71 6.07 -8.55 -6.45
CA ARG A 71 6.28 -7.93 -7.77
C ARG A 71 7.72 -7.47 -7.98
N GLY A 72 8.63 -7.76 -7.05
CA GLY A 72 10.05 -7.44 -7.16
C GLY A 72 10.39 -5.97 -6.87
N TYR A 73 9.55 -5.28 -6.10
CA TYR A 73 9.93 -3.98 -5.56
C TYR A 73 10.82 -4.16 -4.33
N VAL A 74 11.81 -3.27 -4.20
CA VAL A 74 12.68 -3.17 -3.03
C VAL A 74 12.19 -2.01 -2.17
N PHE A 75 11.89 -2.30 -0.90
CA PHE A 75 11.58 -1.25 0.07
C PHE A 75 12.87 -0.54 0.49
N VAL A 76 12.86 0.78 0.51
CA VAL A 76 14.04 1.63 0.70
C VAL A 76 13.81 2.66 1.79
N THR A 77 14.89 3.08 2.44
CA THR A 77 14.88 4.21 3.39
C THR A 77 15.13 5.54 2.67
N PRO A 78 14.83 6.68 3.31
CA PRO A 78 15.25 7.99 2.81
C PRO A 78 16.77 8.07 2.53
N ASP A 79 17.61 7.45 3.36
CA ASP A 79 19.07 7.40 3.14
C ASP A 79 19.47 6.61 1.90
N ASN A 80 18.70 5.59 1.50
CA ASN A 80 18.93 4.93 0.21
C ASN A 80 18.60 5.87 -0.94
N VAL A 81 17.47 6.60 -0.86
CA VAL A 81 17.05 7.57 -1.89
C VAL A 81 18.09 8.66 -2.05
N LEU A 82 18.58 9.24 -0.94
CA LEU A 82 19.57 10.31 -0.95
C LEU A 82 20.94 9.87 -1.49
N ARG A 83 21.30 8.59 -1.32
CA ARG A 83 22.52 8.02 -1.92
C ARG A 83 22.39 7.72 -3.42
N GLY A 84 21.19 7.80 -3.97
CA GLY A 84 20.87 7.46 -5.34
C GLY A 84 20.40 6.01 -5.48
N LEU A 85 19.34 5.83 -6.26
CA LEU A 85 18.78 4.53 -6.62
C LEU A 85 19.11 4.20 -8.08
N ASP A 86 19.21 2.91 -8.40
CA ASP A 86 19.33 2.45 -9.77
C ASP A 86 18.08 2.86 -10.59
N PRO A 87 18.21 3.66 -11.67
CA PRO A 87 17.06 4.06 -12.48
C PRO A 87 16.29 2.91 -13.13
N ALA A 88 16.90 1.72 -13.26
CA ALA A 88 16.25 0.51 -13.77
C ALA A 88 15.49 -0.27 -12.68
N GLY A 89 15.63 0.11 -11.41
CA GLY A 89 14.99 -0.57 -10.28
C GLY A 89 13.54 -0.15 -10.02
N LYS A 90 12.85 -0.98 -9.24
CA LYS A 90 11.50 -0.72 -8.73
C LYS A 90 11.58 -0.60 -7.21
N PHE A 91 11.20 0.55 -6.68
CA PHE A 91 11.38 0.86 -5.27
C PHE A 91 10.10 1.36 -4.63
N VAL A 92 9.96 1.06 -3.34
CA VAL A 92 8.90 1.60 -2.49
C VAL A 92 9.51 2.29 -1.30
N LEU A 93 9.09 3.53 -1.04
CA LEU A 93 9.33 4.22 0.22
C LEU A 93 8.00 4.34 0.97
N ILE A 94 7.97 3.86 2.21
CA ILE A 94 6.84 4.05 3.12
C ILE A 94 7.16 5.24 4.03
N THR A 95 6.19 6.12 4.23
CA THR A 95 6.23 7.17 5.26
C THR A 95 5.03 7.08 6.17
N PHE A 96 5.23 7.46 7.44
CA PHE A 96 4.18 7.62 8.43
C PHE A 96 4.22 9.05 8.96
N ASP A 97 3.15 9.79 8.77
CA ASP A 97 3.06 11.19 9.16
C ASP A 97 2.42 11.32 10.56
N ASP A 98 2.45 12.53 11.14
CA ASP A 98 1.84 12.93 12.43
C ASP A 98 2.37 12.28 13.72
N GLY A 99 3.11 11.16 13.63
CA GLY A 99 3.77 10.56 14.79
C GLY A 99 2.83 9.83 15.77
N TYR A 100 1.73 9.27 15.28
CA TYR A 100 0.81 8.47 16.10
C TYR A 100 1.49 7.24 16.72
N ALA A 101 1.22 6.98 18.00
CA ALA A 101 1.72 5.80 18.72
C ALA A 101 1.22 4.49 18.09
N ASP A 102 0.03 4.52 17.50
CA ASP A 102 -0.61 3.43 16.76
C ASP A 102 0.30 2.88 15.64
N ASN A 103 1.09 3.73 14.98
CA ASN A 103 2.03 3.29 13.96
C ASN A 103 3.11 2.37 14.55
N TYR A 104 3.60 2.69 15.75
CA TYR A 104 4.55 1.84 16.44
C TYR A 104 3.90 0.53 16.91
N VAL A 105 2.64 0.56 17.36
CA VAL A 105 1.95 -0.64 17.87
C VAL A 105 1.52 -1.58 16.73
N HIS A 106 1.00 -1.03 15.64
CA HIS A 106 0.34 -1.80 14.57
C HIS A 106 1.20 -1.97 13.32
N ALA A 107 1.95 -0.94 12.88
CA ALA A 107 2.74 -1.04 11.66
C ALA A 107 4.07 -1.76 11.89
N LYS A 108 4.78 -1.43 12.97
CA LYS A 108 6.12 -1.98 13.26
C LYS A 108 6.17 -3.52 13.24
N PRO A 109 5.26 -4.27 13.89
CA PRO A 109 5.32 -5.74 13.84
C PRO A 109 5.18 -6.31 12.43
N ILE A 110 4.42 -5.62 11.57
CA ILE A 110 4.22 -6.02 10.17
C ILE A 110 5.50 -5.70 9.38
N LEU A 111 6.05 -4.50 9.51
CA LEU A 111 7.31 -4.11 8.86
C LEU A 111 8.42 -5.11 9.19
N GLU A 112 8.58 -5.45 10.48
CA GLU A 112 9.57 -6.44 10.94
C GLU A 112 9.31 -7.84 10.36
N LYS A 113 8.05 -8.29 10.34
CA LYS A 113 7.67 -9.60 9.76
C LYS A 113 8.06 -9.72 8.29
N TYR A 114 7.97 -8.64 7.52
CA TYR A 114 8.30 -8.62 6.10
C TYR A 114 9.73 -8.14 5.80
N ASN A 115 10.54 -7.85 6.83
CA ASN A 115 11.85 -7.21 6.70
C ASN A 115 11.78 -5.92 5.86
N CYS A 116 10.73 -5.14 6.05
CA CYS A 116 10.56 -3.83 5.46
C CYS A 116 11.20 -2.78 6.38
N PRO A 117 12.03 -1.87 5.85
CA PRO A 117 12.60 -0.77 6.61
C PRO A 117 11.56 0.28 7.02
#